data_AF-Q10UW3-F1
#
_entry.id   AF-Q10UW3-F1
#
_cell.length_a   1.000
_cell.length_b   1.000
_cell.length_c   1.000
_cell.angle_alpha   90.00
_cell.angle_beta   90.00
_cell.angle_gamma   90.00
#
_symmetry.space_group_name_H-M   'P 1'
#
loop_
_entity.id
_entity.type
_entity.pdbx_description
1 polymer ?
#
loop_
_entity_poly.entity_id
_entity_poly.type
_entity_poly.pdbx_seq_one_letter_code
_entity_poly.pdbx_strand_id
1 'polypeptide(L)' 'MNNVPIYRKTVIKQIVEDRGHQVIFPPKYSPNLKDIKHDFSSLKRARMYTPSNTALDKIICNYCVA' A
#
# COMPACT_ATOMS: atom_id res chain seq x y z
N MET A 1 -6.98 0.15 -4.45
CA MET A 1 -6.21 1.35 -4.87
C MET A 1 -6.78 2.61 -4.20
N ASN A 2 -6.05 3.74 -4.07
CA ASN A 2 -6.67 4.98 -3.55
C ASN A 2 -7.45 5.68 -4.67
N ASN A 3 -8.44 6.51 -4.35
CA ASN A 3 -9.22 7.29 -5.32
C ASN A 3 -8.62 8.68 -5.58
N VAL A 4 -7.31 8.75 -5.85
CA VAL A 4 -6.56 10.01 -6.05
C VAL A 4 -6.65 10.45 -7.53
N PRO A 5 -6.68 11.76 -7.84
CA PRO A 5 -6.77 12.27 -9.22
C PRO A 5 -5.60 11.88 -10.13
N ILE A 6 -4.42 11.60 -9.59
CA ILE A 6 -3.22 11.27 -10.37
C ILE A 6 -3.34 9.95 -11.15
N TYR A 7 -4.25 9.07 -10.77
CA TYR A 7 -4.43 7.78 -11.42
C TYR A 7 -5.22 7.91 -12.74
N ARG A 8 -4.73 7.28 -13.81
CA ARG A 8 -5.47 7.08 -15.07
C ARG A 8 -6.56 6.01 -14.88
N LYS A 9 -7.63 6.36 -14.17
CA LYS A 9 -8.64 5.39 -13.69
C LYS A 9 -9.23 4.53 -14.78
N THR A 10 -9.50 5.08 -15.96
CA THR A 10 -10.06 4.35 -17.11
C THR A 10 -9.10 3.26 -17.60
N VAL A 11 -7.82 3.61 -17.79
CA VAL A 11 -6.79 2.67 -18.24
C VAL A 11 -6.56 1.57 -17.20
N ILE A 12 -6.51 1.94 -15.92
CA ILE A 12 -6.31 0.97 -14.84
C ILE A 12 -7.52 0.03 -14.73
N LYS A 13 -8.74 0.56 -14.86
CA LYS A 13 -9.96 -0.26 -14.84
C LYS A 13 -9.94 -1.29 -15.97
N GLN A 14 -9.62 -0.87 -17.20
CA GLN A 14 -9.54 -1.76 -18.35
C GLN A 14 -8.50 -2.87 -18.16
N ILE A 15 -7.27 -2.53 -17.78
CA ILE A 15 -6.19 -3.53 -17.56
C ILE A 15 -6.58 -4.58 -16.51
N VAL A 16 -7.30 -4.17 -15.47
CA VAL A 16 -7.69 -5.06 -14.38
C VAL A 16 -8.88 -5.93 -14.79
N GLU A 17 -9.87 -5.37 -15.50
CA GLU A 17 -11.04 -6.09 -16.02
C GLU A 17 -10.66 -7.11 -17.10
N ASP A 18 -9.71 -6.78 -17.99
CA ASP A 18 -9.17 -7.70 -19.01
C ASP A 18 -8.53 -8.95 -18.39
N ARG A 19 -8.14 -8.89 -17.11
CA ARG A 19 -7.61 -10.02 -16.34
C ARG A 19 -8.64 -10.72 -15.45
N GLY A 20 -9.93 -10.40 -15.61
CA GLY A 20 -11.02 -10.99 -14.82
C GLY A 20 -11.11 -10.47 -13.38
N HIS A 21 -10.51 -9.31 -13.08
CA HIS A 21 -10.56 -8.69 -11.77
C HIS A 21 -11.40 -7.42 -11.79
N GLN A 22 -11.85 -6.97 -10.61
CA GLN A 22 -12.59 -5.72 -10.46
C GLN A 22 -11.79 -4.66 -9.70
N VAL A 23 -11.83 -3.42 -10.16
CA VAL A 23 -11.26 -2.28 -9.42
C VAL A 23 -12.30 -1.66 -8.50
N ILE A 24 -12.01 -1.67 -7.20
CA ILE A 24 -12.79 -0.93 -6.19
C ILE A 24 -12.08 0.38 -5.87
N PHE A 25 -12.77 1.50 -6.13
CA PHE A 25 -12.33 2.83 -5.74
C PHE A 25 -13.04 3.23 -4.44
N PRO A 26 -12.34 3.34 -3.30
CA PRO A 26 -12.94 3.78 -2.06
C PRO A 26 -13.38 5.25 -2.13
N PRO A 27 -14.25 5.70 -1.20
CA PRO A 27 -14.57 7.12 -1.06
C PRO A 27 -13.32 7.98 -0.87
N LYS A 28 -13.42 9.26 -1.25
CA LYS A 28 -12.30 10.19 -1.09
C LYS A 28 -11.96 10.34 0.39
N TYR A 29 -10.67 10.40 0.68
CA TYR A 29 -10.14 10.58 2.05
C TYR A 29 -10.59 9.50 3.05
N SER A 30 -10.73 8.24 2.59
CA SER A 30 -11.03 7.10 3.46
C SER A 30 -9.81 6.18 3.69
N PRO A 31 -8.76 6.66 4.39
CA PRO A 31 -7.55 5.87 4.59
C PRO A 31 -7.76 4.67 5.51
N ASN A 32 -8.82 4.68 6.34
CA ASN A 32 -9.15 3.57 7.24
C ASN A 32 -9.81 2.38 6.53
N LEU A 33 -10.27 2.54 5.28
CA LEU A 33 -10.87 1.46 4.49
C LEU A 33 -9.80 0.65 3.72
N LYS A 34 -8.56 0.70 4.18
CA LYS A 34 -7.41 0.13 3.48
C LYS A 34 -6.48 -0.55 4.45
N ASP A 35 -6.40 -1.86 4.33
CA ASP A 35 -5.59 -2.70 5.20
C ASP A 35 -4.10 -2.32 5.14
N ILE A 36 -3.62 -1.89 3.96
CA ILE A 36 -2.23 -1.43 3.77
C ILE A 36 -1.80 -0.30 4.72
N LYS A 37 -2.75 0.48 5.27
CA LYS A 37 -2.43 1.53 6.23
C LYS A 37 -1.88 0.94 7.53
N HIS A 38 -2.39 -0.22 7.94
CA HIS A 38 -1.90 -0.94 9.11
C HIS A 38 -0.44 -1.36 8.87
N ASP A 39 -0.14 -1.92 7.70
CA ASP A 39 1.20 -2.39 7.35
C ASP A 39 2.21 -1.24 7.32
N PHE A 40 1.85 -0.09 6.71
CA PHE A 40 2.70 1.09 6.73
C PHE A 40 2.92 1.66 8.14
N SER A 41 1.93 1.56 9.04
CA SER A 41 2.10 1.96 10.43
C SER A 41 3.14 1.06 11.12
N SER A 42 3.04 -0.25 10.93
CA SER A 42 3.98 -1.24 11.46
C SER A 42 5.39 -1.05 10.90
N LEU A 43 5.54 -0.86 9.58
CA LEU A 43 6.83 -0.59 8.94
C LEU A 43 7.44 0.73 9.39
N LYS A 44 6.63 1.78 9.56
CA LYS A 44 7.09 3.07 10.09
C LYS A 44 7.62 2.91 11.51
N ARG A 45 6.91 2.17 12.35
CA ARG A 45 7.34 1.85 13.72
C ARG A 45 8.65 1.05 13.69
N ALA A 46 8.73 0.01 12.86
CA ALA A 46 9.92 -0.82 12.70
C ALA A 46 11.14 0.03 12.33
N ARG A 47 11.02 0.92 11.33
CA ARG A 47 12.08 1.85 10.91
C ARG A 47 12.46 2.85 11.99
N MET A 48 11.49 3.35 12.77
CA MET A 48 11.74 4.34 13.83
C MET A 48 12.61 3.78 14.96
N TYR A 49 12.46 2.50 15.26
CA TYR A 49 13.17 1.84 16.37
C TYR A 49 14.34 0.96 15.93
N THR A 50 14.61 0.82 14.63
CA THR A 50 15.84 0.17 14.15
C THR A 50 17.00 1.17 14.13
N PRO A 51 18.25 0.70 14.31
CA PRO A 51 19.44 1.53 14.11
C PRO A 51 19.42 2.23 12.74
N SER A 52 19.87 3.48 12.69
CA SER A 52 19.81 4.32 11.48
C SER A 52 20.63 3.78 10.30
N ASN A 53 21.61 2.91 10.56
CA ASN A 53 22.41 2.22 9.54
C ASN A 53 21.72 0.95 9.00
N THR A 54 20.56 0.57 9.55
CA THR A 54 19.81 -0.59 9.08
C THR A 54 19.22 -0.28 7.72
N ALA A 55 19.53 -1.10 6.73
CA ALA A 55 19.00 -0.96 5.39
C ALA A 55 17.48 -1.24 5.36
N LEU A 56 16.76 -0.51 4.50
CA LEU A 56 15.30 -0.56 4.42
C LEU A 56 14.77 -1.93 3.99
N ASP A 57 15.48 -2.59 3.07
CA ASP A 57 15.20 -3.96 2.63
C ASP A 57 15.20 -4.93 3.81
N LYS A 58 16.17 -4.82 4.72
CA LYS A 58 16.23 -5.65 5.93
C LYS A 58 15.03 -5.43 6.85
N ILE A 59 14.58 -4.18 6.99
CA ILE A 59 13.38 -3.84 7.77
C ILE A 59 12.13 -4.45 7.13
N ILE A 60 12.01 -4.38 5.80
CA ILE A 60 10.88 -4.95 5.04
C ILE A 60 10.89 -6.49 5.13
N CYS A 61 12.03 -7.14 4.92
CA CYS A 61 12.17 -8.59 5.01
C CYS A 61 11.75 -9.10 6.39
N ASN A 62 12.21 -8.45 7.46
CA ASN A 62 11.83 -8.85 8.82
C ASN A 62 10.32 -8.71 9.08
N TYR A 63 9.66 -7.70 8.50
CA TYR A 63 8.22 -7.53 8.62
C TYR A 63 7.43 -8.59 7.85
N CYS A 64 7.89 -9.02 6.67
CA CYS A 64 7.20 -10.03 5.86
C CYS A 64 7.35 -11.46 6.37
N VAL A 65 8.36 -11.73 7.22
CA VAL A 65 8.61 -13.05 7.81
C VAL A 65 7.89 -13.23 9.17
N ALA A 66 7.46 -12.13 9.79
CA ALA A 66 6.72 -12.11 11.05
C ALA A 66 5.23 -12.41 10.86
#